data_AF-A0AA42AV62-F1
#
_entry.id   AF-A0AA42AV62-F1
#
_cell.length_a   1.000
_cell.length_b   1.000
_cell.length_c   1.000
_cell.angle_alpha   90.00
_cell.angle_beta   90.00
_cell.angle_gamma   90.00
#
_symmetry.space_group_name_H-M   'P 1'
#
loop_
_entity.id
_entity.type
_entity.pdbx_description
1 polymer ?
#
loop_
_entity_poly.entity_id
_entity_poly.type
_entity_poly.pdbx_seq_one_letter_code
_entity_poly.pdbx_strand_id
1 'polypeptide(L)'
;MTEMVDPKSSVGGGVQDVYGEDRATEDQLVTPWTLSIASGCTLLRDPHHNKGLAFSEKERDAHYLRGLLPPAVLTQEQQEKKVMQSLRKYEVPLQRYMAMMDLQERNERLFYKLLIDNVEELLPVVYTPTVGEACQKYGTIFRRPQGLYISLKEKGKILEVLKNWPEKDIQVIVVTDGERILGLGDLGCQGMGIPVGKLALYTALGGLRPSA
;
A
#
# COMPACT_ATOMS: atom_id res chain seq x y z
N MET A 1 -38.95 -8.62 47.56
CA MET A 1 -37.67 -9.16 48.08
C MET A 1 -36.86 -9.55 46.86
N THR A 2 -35.77 -8.82 46.66
CA THR A 2 -34.85 -8.89 45.54
C THR A 2 -33.99 -10.16 45.67
N GLU A 3 -33.85 -10.97 44.63
CA GLU A 3 -32.75 -11.92 44.53
C GLU A 3 -31.97 -11.68 43.23
N MET A 4 -30.68 -11.46 43.45
CA MET A 4 -29.66 -11.04 42.51
C MET A 4 -29.24 -12.20 41.62
N VAL A 5 -29.13 -11.95 40.31
CA VAL A 5 -28.45 -12.86 39.38
C VAL A 5 -26.97 -12.49 39.39
N ASP A 6 -26.15 -13.45 39.80
CA ASP A 6 -24.70 -13.38 39.95
C ASP A 6 -24.00 -13.38 38.57
N PRO A 7 -23.21 -12.35 38.17
CA PRO A 7 -22.51 -12.35 36.91
C PRO A 7 -21.04 -12.71 37.14
N LYS A 8 -20.72 -14.01 37.14
CA LYS A 8 -19.35 -14.49 37.01
C LYS A 8 -19.22 -15.51 35.90
N SER A 9 -18.94 -15.00 34.70
CA SER A 9 -18.22 -15.74 33.68
C SER A 9 -17.30 -14.79 32.89
N SER A 10 -16.37 -14.16 33.59
CA SER A 10 -15.24 -13.47 32.96
C SER A 10 -14.20 -14.52 32.55
N VAL A 11 -14.10 -14.80 31.25
CA VAL A 11 -12.96 -15.53 30.69
C VAL A 11 -11.78 -14.56 30.65
N GLY A 12 -10.92 -14.65 31.66
CA GLY A 12 -9.68 -13.88 31.75
C GLY A 12 -8.61 -14.46 30.82
N GLY A 13 -8.02 -13.61 29.99
CA GLY A 13 -6.97 -14.01 29.05
C GLY A 13 -6.34 -12.82 28.33
N GLY A 14 -5.99 -11.76 29.06
CA GLY A 14 -5.17 -10.66 28.56
C GLY A 14 -3.90 -10.56 29.39
N VAL A 15 -2.73 -10.48 28.74
CA VAL A 15 -1.46 -10.18 29.41
C VAL A 15 -1.51 -8.71 29.81
N GLN A 16 -1.43 -8.45 31.11
CA GLN A 16 -1.45 -7.11 31.68
C GLN A 16 -0.22 -6.33 31.19
N ASP A 17 -0.42 -5.21 30.50
CA ASP A 17 0.67 -4.29 30.21
C ASP A 17 1.11 -3.54 31.48
N VAL A 18 2.36 -3.10 31.51
CA VAL A 18 2.97 -2.42 32.66
C VAL A 18 2.39 -1.02 32.91
N TYR A 19 1.56 -0.51 31.98
CA TYR A 19 1.06 0.86 32.00
C TYR A 19 -0.40 0.99 32.46
N GLY A 20 -1.11 -0.11 32.69
CA GLY A 20 -2.39 -0.12 33.40
C GLY A 20 -3.51 0.61 32.68
N GLU A 21 -3.44 0.71 31.34
CA GLU A 21 -4.47 1.35 30.51
C GLU A 21 -5.43 0.32 29.88
N ASP A 22 -5.97 -0.59 30.69
CA ASP A 22 -7.11 -1.44 30.30
C ASP A 22 -8.43 -0.64 30.38
N ARG A 23 -8.51 0.46 29.62
CA ARG A 23 -9.76 1.16 29.27
C ARG A 23 -10.07 1.14 27.78
N ALA A 24 -9.27 0.41 26.99
CA ALA A 24 -9.29 0.53 25.54
C ALA A 24 -10.51 -0.11 24.85
N THR A 25 -11.37 -0.86 25.56
CA THR A 25 -12.25 -1.83 24.88
C THR A 25 -13.73 -1.48 24.78
N GLU A 26 -14.28 -0.49 25.49
CA GLU A 26 -15.76 -0.44 25.60
C GLU A 26 -16.47 0.66 24.78
N ASP A 27 -15.83 1.78 24.43
CA ASP A 27 -16.50 2.88 23.67
C ASP A 27 -15.68 3.42 22.48
N GLN A 28 -14.95 2.55 21.78
CA GLN A 28 -14.20 2.98 20.61
C GLN A 28 -15.07 3.11 19.36
N LEU A 29 -15.16 4.30 18.79
CA LEU A 29 -15.75 4.52 17.46
C LEU A 29 -15.08 3.62 16.42
N VAL A 30 -15.84 2.76 15.75
CA VAL A 30 -15.36 1.86 14.69
C VAL A 30 -15.76 2.43 13.33
N THR A 31 -14.85 2.40 12.36
CA THR A 31 -15.17 2.78 10.97
C THR A 31 -16.15 1.76 10.38
N PRO A 32 -17.36 2.17 9.96
CA PRO A 32 -18.38 1.26 9.45
C PRO A 32 -18.09 0.88 7.99
N TRP A 33 -17.15 -0.05 7.77
CA TRP A 33 -16.79 -0.52 6.44
C TRP A 33 -17.93 -1.33 5.79
N THR A 34 -18.20 -1.05 4.52
CA THR A 34 -19.17 -1.80 3.71
C THR A 34 -18.46 -2.62 2.66
N LEU A 35 -18.85 -3.88 2.50
CA LEU A 35 -18.30 -4.77 1.47
C LEU A 35 -19.28 -4.90 0.30
N SER A 36 -18.78 -4.68 -0.91
CA SER A 36 -19.53 -4.86 -2.15
C SER A 36 -18.65 -5.53 -3.19
N ILE A 37 -19.24 -6.31 -4.10
CA ILE A 37 -18.51 -6.95 -5.18
C ILE A 37 -17.96 -5.86 -6.12
N ALA A 38 -16.63 -5.83 -6.30
CA ALA A 38 -15.99 -4.93 -7.25
C ALA A 38 -16.29 -5.36 -8.70
N SER A 39 -16.80 -4.43 -9.50
CA SER A 39 -17.05 -4.61 -10.93
C SER A 39 -16.79 -3.32 -11.70
N GLY A 40 -16.78 -3.40 -13.04
CA GLY A 40 -16.64 -2.24 -13.92
C GLY A 40 -15.42 -1.39 -13.60
N CYS A 41 -15.61 -0.08 -13.58
CA CYS A 41 -14.54 0.88 -13.25
C CYS A 41 -14.03 0.77 -11.81
N THR A 42 -14.83 0.28 -10.86
CA THR A 42 -14.39 0.09 -9.47
C THR A 42 -13.29 -0.98 -9.40
N LEU A 43 -13.51 -2.12 -10.07
CA LEU A 43 -12.52 -3.19 -10.18
C LEU A 43 -11.25 -2.74 -10.92
N LEU A 44 -11.38 -1.92 -11.97
CA LEU A 44 -10.24 -1.42 -12.74
C LEU A 44 -9.39 -0.37 -12.00
N ARG A 45 -9.95 0.27 -10.98
CA ARG A 45 -9.28 1.32 -10.19
C ARG A 45 -8.63 0.79 -8.92
N ASP A 46 -9.00 -0.40 -8.49
CA ASP A 46 -8.43 -1.09 -7.35
C ASP A 46 -7.12 -1.80 -7.75
N PRO A 47 -5.94 -1.34 -7.29
CA PRO A 47 -4.66 -1.91 -7.69
C PRO A 47 -4.45 -3.36 -7.25
N HIS A 48 -5.12 -3.83 -6.20
CA HIS A 48 -4.99 -5.20 -5.69
C HIS A 48 -5.67 -6.22 -6.61
N HIS A 49 -6.77 -5.80 -7.24
CA HIS A 49 -7.60 -6.67 -8.07
C HIS A 49 -7.48 -6.38 -9.58
N ASN A 50 -6.99 -5.21 -9.96
CA ASN A 50 -6.85 -4.86 -11.37
C ASN A 50 -5.77 -5.70 -12.06
N LYS A 51 -6.18 -6.45 -13.07
CA LYS A 51 -5.29 -7.24 -13.95
C LYS A 51 -4.97 -6.52 -15.27
N GLY A 52 -5.56 -5.35 -15.52
CA GLY A 52 -5.47 -4.65 -16.79
C GLY A 52 -5.92 -5.54 -17.96
N LEU A 53 -5.09 -5.65 -18.99
CA LEU A 53 -5.39 -6.50 -20.16
C LEU A 53 -5.34 -8.01 -19.89
N ALA A 54 -4.93 -8.44 -18.70
CA ALA A 54 -4.90 -9.85 -18.31
C ALA A 54 -6.22 -10.38 -17.74
N PHE A 55 -7.28 -9.56 -17.70
CA PHE A 55 -8.63 -10.08 -17.53
C PHE A 55 -9.02 -10.93 -18.75
N SER A 56 -9.37 -12.19 -18.49
CA SER A 56 -9.91 -13.12 -19.48
C SER A 56 -11.28 -12.69 -19.96
N GLU A 57 -11.72 -13.17 -21.13
CA GLU A 57 -13.07 -12.88 -21.65
C GLU A 57 -14.18 -13.24 -20.63
N LYS A 58 -14.03 -14.36 -19.92
CA LYS A 58 -14.99 -14.77 -18.88
C LYS A 58 -15.04 -13.79 -17.70
N GLU A 59 -13.89 -13.33 -17.23
CA GLU A 59 -13.83 -12.32 -16.16
C GLU A 59 -14.41 -10.99 -16.64
N ARG A 60 -14.17 -10.61 -17.89
CA ARG A 60 -14.72 -9.37 -18.46
C ARG A 60 -16.24 -9.41 -18.54
N ASP A 61 -16.81 -10.56 -18.88
CA ASP A 61 -18.26 -10.75 -18.91
C ASP A 61 -18.86 -10.78 -17.51
N ALA A 62 -18.24 -11.51 -16.57
CA ALA A 62 -18.73 -11.63 -15.20
C ALA A 62 -18.64 -10.34 -14.39
N HIS A 63 -17.62 -9.50 -14.64
CA HIS A 63 -17.35 -8.28 -13.87
C HIS A 63 -17.68 -6.99 -14.63
N TYR A 64 -18.50 -7.05 -15.69
CA TYR A 64 -18.95 -5.88 -16.45
C TYR A 64 -17.79 -5.01 -16.99
N LEU A 65 -16.76 -5.66 -17.52
CA LEU A 65 -15.59 -4.99 -18.11
C LEU A 65 -15.62 -4.95 -19.64
N ARG A 66 -16.54 -5.69 -20.28
CA ARG A 66 -16.66 -5.71 -21.75
C ARG A 66 -16.97 -4.30 -22.26
N GLY A 67 -16.18 -3.83 -23.22
CA GLY A 67 -16.24 -2.46 -23.75
C GLY A 67 -15.39 -1.43 -22.99
N LEU A 68 -14.94 -1.73 -21.76
CA LEU A 68 -14.05 -0.85 -20.97
C LEU A 68 -12.57 -1.10 -21.28
N LEU A 69 -12.24 -2.27 -21.84
CA LEU A 69 -10.90 -2.67 -22.23
C LEU A 69 -10.87 -2.99 -23.74
N PRO A 70 -9.73 -2.76 -24.42
CA PRO A 70 -9.57 -3.21 -25.80
C PRO A 70 -9.69 -4.75 -25.88
N PRO A 71 -10.09 -5.31 -27.03
CA PRO A 71 -10.42 -6.72 -27.17
C PRO A 71 -9.23 -7.68 -26.95
N ALA A 72 -8.00 -7.18 -27.05
CA ALA A 72 -6.83 -8.01 -26.78
C ALA A 72 -6.75 -8.43 -25.31
N VAL A 73 -6.49 -9.72 -25.08
CA VAL A 73 -6.13 -10.29 -23.78
C VAL A 73 -4.63 -10.55 -23.79
N LEU A 74 -3.91 -10.02 -22.82
CA LEU A 74 -2.45 -10.21 -22.68
C LEU A 74 -2.15 -11.02 -21.44
N THR A 75 -1.20 -11.95 -21.52
CA THR A 75 -0.69 -12.64 -20.33
C THR A 75 0.11 -11.68 -19.45
N GLN A 76 0.32 -12.05 -18.19
CA GLN A 76 1.09 -11.23 -17.25
C GLN A 76 2.53 -11.01 -17.74
N GLU A 77 3.15 -12.01 -18.35
CA GLU A 77 4.51 -11.96 -18.93
C GLU A 77 4.56 -11.01 -20.13
N GLN A 78 3.50 -10.98 -20.95
CA GLN A 78 3.42 -10.05 -22.08
C GLN A 78 3.28 -8.61 -21.59
N GLN A 79 2.49 -8.37 -20.53
CA GLN A 79 2.38 -7.07 -19.89
C GLN A 79 3.73 -6.64 -19.29
N GLU A 80 4.39 -7.54 -18.57
CA GLU A 80 5.71 -7.32 -17.98
C GLU A 80 6.73 -6.87 -19.03
N LYS A 81 6.85 -7.63 -20.13
CA LYS A 81 7.74 -7.31 -21.25
C LYS A 81 7.46 -5.92 -21.84
N LYS A 82 6.19 -5.57 -22.03
CA LYS A 82 5.78 -4.26 -22.56
C LYS A 82 6.15 -3.12 -21.61
N VAL A 83 5.97 -3.33 -20.31
CA VAL A 83 6.32 -2.34 -19.29
C VAL A 83 7.84 -2.18 -19.21
N MET A 84 8.63 -3.26 -19.16
CA MET A 84 10.09 -3.18 -19.18
C MET A 84 10.62 -2.43 -20.40
N GLN A 85 10.09 -2.73 -21.60
CA GLN A 85 10.46 -2.02 -22.82
C GLN A 85 10.14 -0.52 -22.76
N SER A 86 9.08 -0.13 -22.05
CA SER A 86 8.73 1.28 -21.86
C SER A 86 9.63 1.94 -20.83
N LEU A 87 9.94 1.26 -19.72
CA LEU A 87 10.83 1.76 -18.67
C LEU A 87 12.24 2.04 -19.19
N ARG A 88 12.79 1.14 -20.01
CA ARG A 88 14.13 1.27 -20.60
C ARG A 88 14.27 2.46 -21.56
N LYS A 89 13.15 3.03 -22.05
CA LYS A 89 13.15 4.25 -22.88
C LYS A 89 13.31 5.54 -22.08
N TYR A 90 13.04 5.52 -20.77
CA TYR A 90 13.30 6.68 -19.94
C TYR A 90 14.80 6.82 -19.69
N GLU A 91 15.33 8.00 -19.98
CA GLU A 91 16.75 8.33 -19.81
C GLU A 91 17.04 8.76 -18.36
N VAL A 92 16.07 9.39 -17.71
CA VAL A 92 16.21 9.91 -16.34
C VAL A 92 15.74 8.85 -15.33
N PRO A 93 16.56 8.44 -14.34
CA PRO A 93 16.16 7.46 -13.33
C PRO A 93 14.86 7.83 -12.59
N LEU A 94 14.68 9.10 -12.25
CA LEU A 94 13.47 9.60 -11.58
C LEU A 94 12.19 9.34 -12.41
N GLN A 95 12.26 9.40 -13.74
CA GLN A 95 11.11 9.08 -14.60
C GLN A 95 10.75 7.59 -14.51
N ARG A 96 11.76 6.71 -14.43
CA ARG A 96 11.55 5.27 -14.20
C ARG A 96 10.93 5.03 -12.83
N TYR A 97 11.40 5.72 -11.79
CA TYR A 97 10.81 5.66 -10.45
C TYR A 97 9.33 6.05 -10.48
N MET A 98 8.99 7.20 -11.07
CA MET A 98 7.60 7.66 -11.18
C MET A 98 6.72 6.65 -11.93
N ALA A 99 7.23 6.06 -13.02
CA ALA A 99 6.51 5.04 -13.78
C ALA A 99 6.31 3.74 -13.00
N MET A 100 7.26 3.36 -12.13
CA MET A 100 7.12 2.21 -11.22
C MET A 100 6.10 2.46 -10.13
N MET A 101 6.09 3.65 -9.51
CA MET A 101 5.07 4.02 -8.52
C MET A 101 3.68 4.09 -9.16
N ASP A 102 3.56 4.66 -10.36
CA ASP A 102 2.30 4.65 -11.13
C ASP A 102 1.84 3.23 -11.49
N LEU A 103 2.75 2.26 -11.62
CA LEU A 103 2.39 0.87 -11.86
C LEU A 103 1.88 0.20 -10.58
N GLN A 104 2.57 0.40 -9.45
CA GLN A 104 2.16 -0.11 -8.14
C GLN A 104 0.71 0.31 -7.83
N GLU A 105 0.41 1.59 -8.02
CA GLU A 105 -0.91 2.19 -7.76
C GLU A 105 -2.00 1.84 -8.80
N ARG A 106 -1.66 1.08 -9.84
CA ARG A 106 -2.62 0.64 -10.86
C ARG A 106 -2.78 -0.86 -10.90
N ASN A 107 -1.72 -1.63 -10.72
CA ASN A 107 -1.70 -3.08 -10.78
C ASN A 107 -0.52 -3.58 -9.94
N GLU A 108 -0.80 -3.79 -8.67
CA GLU A 108 0.18 -4.15 -7.65
C GLU A 108 0.86 -5.49 -7.97
N ARG A 109 0.08 -6.47 -8.44
CA ARG A 109 0.60 -7.79 -8.81
C ARG A 109 1.60 -7.72 -9.97
N LEU A 110 1.33 -6.88 -10.98
CA LEU A 110 2.24 -6.68 -12.09
C LEU A 110 3.48 -5.91 -11.65
N PHE A 111 3.35 -4.92 -10.75
CA PHE A 111 4.49 -4.24 -10.15
C PHE A 111 5.44 -5.21 -9.45
N TYR A 112 4.94 -6.06 -8.56
CA TYR A 112 5.79 -7.01 -7.85
C TYR A 112 6.36 -8.10 -8.75
N LYS A 113 5.58 -8.63 -9.69
CA LYS A 113 6.07 -9.58 -10.71
C LYS A 113 7.26 -8.98 -11.48
N LEU A 114 7.11 -7.75 -11.98
CA LEU A 114 8.14 -7.01 -12.71
C LEU A 114 9.39 -6.80 -11.86
N LEU A 115 9.22 -6.37 -10.61
CA LEU A 115 10.31 -6.09 -9.68
C LEU A 115 11.08 -7.36 -9.28
N ILE A 116 10.39 -8.47 -9.03
CA ILE A 116 11.00 -9.75 -8.67
C ILE A 116 11.83 -10.31 -9.83
N ASP A 117 11.26 -10.35 -11.03
CA ASP A 117 11.91 -10.93 -12.20
C ASP A 117 13.09 -10.09 -12.71
N ASN A 118 13.12 -8.78 -12.41
CA ASN A 118 14.12 -7.84 -12.90
C ASN A 118 14.81 -7.06 -11.76
N VAL A 119 14.98 -7.71 -10.61
CA VAL A 119 15.43 -7.06 -9.36
C VAL A 119 16.75 -6.30 -9.53
N GLU A 120 17.74 -6.86 -10.23
CA GLU A 120 19.04 -6.22 -10.41
C GLU A 120 18.94 -4.86 -11.15
N GLU A 121 18.07 -4.78 -12.16
CA GLU A 121 17.86 -3.56 -12.95
C GLU A 121 16.95 -2.55 -12.23
N LEU A 122 15.94 -3.03 -11.49
CA LEU A 122 14.90 -2.18 -10.93
C LEU A 122 15.14 -1.77 -9.47
N LEU A 123 15.93 -2.51 -8.70
CA LEU A 123 16.30 -2.16 -7.33
C LEU A 123 16.90 -0.74 -7.21
N PRO A 124 17.88 -0.32 -8.06
CA PRO A 124 18.40 1.05 -7.98
C PRO A 124 17.38 2.13 -8.40
N VAL A 125 16.30 1.74 -9.09
CA VAL A 125 15.21 2.63 -9.50
C VAL A 125 14.20 2.83 -8.37
N VAL A 126 13.70 1.74 -7.76
CA VAL A 126 12.65 1.82 -6.72
C VAL A 126 13.21 2.07 -5.32
N TYR A 127 14.51 1.90 -5.13
CA TYR A 127 15.20 2.14 -3.88
C TYR A 127 16.45 3.02 -4.10
N THR A 128 17.52 2.81 -3.35
CA THR A 128 18.72 3.65 -3.42
C THR A 128 19.49 3.44 -4.74
N PRO A 129 19.94 4.51 -5.41
CA PRO A 129 19.95 5.91 -4.95
C PRO A 129 18.71 6.72 -5.36
N THR A 130 17.91 6.28 -6.33
CA THR A 130 16.85 7.10 -6.95
C THR A 130 15.73 7.49 -5.98
N VAL A 131 15.39 6.64 -5.01
CA VAL A 131 14.42 6.98 -3.96
C VAL A 131 14.83 8.21 -3.14
N GLY A 132 16.14 8.45 -2.98
CA GLY A 132 16.64 9.65 -2.33
C GLY A 132 16.33 10.92 -3.12
N GLU A 133 16.56 10.89 -4.43
CA GLU A 133 16.16 11.98 -5.34
C GLU A 133 14.63 12.17 -5.35
N ALA A 134 13.87 11.07 -5.34
CA ALA A 134 12.42 11.11 -5.23
C ALA A 134 11.96 11.78 -3.93
N CYS A 135 12.62 11.51 -2.79
CA CYS A 135 12.34 12.19 -1.53
C CYS A 135 12.65 13.68 -1.62
N GLN A 136 13.77 14.10 -2.24
CA GLN A 136 14.08 15.53 -2.40
C GLN A 136 13.07 16.30 -3.26
N LYS A 137 12.38 15.59 -4.17
CA LYS A 137 11.42 16.16 -5.11
C LYS A 137 9.97 15.73 -4.83
N TYR A 138 9.71 15.12 -3.67
CA TYR A 138 8.47 14.36 -3.42
C TYR A 138 7.23 15.24 -3.62
N GLY A 139 7.26 16.48 -3.12
CA GLY A 139 6.15 17.42 -3.29
C GLY A 139 5.84 17.77 -4.76
N THR A 140 6.87 17.82 -5.61
CA THR A 140 6.73 18.14 -7.04
C THR A 140 6.28 16.94 -7.86
N ILE A 141 6.69 15.73 -7.49
CA ILE A 141 6.35 14.49 -8.21
C ILE A 141 5.13 13.77 -7.62
N PHE A 142 4.51 14.32 -6.57
CA PHE A 142 3.36 13.73 -5.89
C PHE A 142 2.19 13.52 -6.87
N ARG A 143 1.62 12.31 -6.88
CA ARG A 143 0.51 11.93 -7.78
C ARG A 143 -0.62 11.25 -7.04
N ARG A 144 -0.36 10.05 -6.53
CA ARG A 144 -1.29 9.28 -5.71
C ARG A 144 -0.69 9.12 -4.31
N PRO A 145 -1.50 9.28 -3.26
CA PRO A 145 -1.02 9.11 -1.89
C PRO A 145 -0.63 7.65 -1.66
N GLN A 146 0.51 7.43 -1.01
CA GLN A 146 0.96 6.13 -0.55
C GLN A 146 1.31 6.22 0.93
N GLY A 147 0.91 5.20 1.70
CA GLY A 147 1.09 5.18 3.15
C GLY A 147 0.17 6.14 3.90
N LEU A 148 0.48 6.33 5.19
CA LEU A 148 -0.31 7.11 6.13
C LEU A 148 0.54 8.21 6.75
N TYR A 149 0.00 9.42 6.85
CA TYR A 149 0.69 10.58 7.41
C TYR A 149 0.08 10.94 8.77
N ILE A 150 0.93 11.08 9.79
CA ILE A 150 0.54 11.54 11.13
C ILE A 150 1.45 12.71 11.47
N SER A 151 0.86 13.89 11.68
CA SER A 151 1.60 15.09 12.08
C SER A 151 1.36 15.41 13.55
N LEU A 152 2.06 16.44 14.06
CA LEU A 152 1.83 16.96 15.41
C LEU A 152 0.40 17.48 15.62
N LYS A 153 -0.34 17.81 14.55
CA LYS A 153 -1.73 18.29 14.62
C LYS A 153 -2.70 17.20 15.06
N GLU A 154 -2.35 15.93 14.86
CA GLU A 154 -3.17 14.78 15.24
C GLU A 154 -2.86 14.29 16.66
N LYS A 155 -2.14 15.08 17.49
CA LYS A 155 -1.91 14.78 18.90
C LYS A 155 -3.25 14.54 19.63
N GLY A 156 -3.38 13.37 20.26
CA GLY A 156 -4.61 12.93 20.92
C GLY A 156 -5.63 12.25 20.00
N LYS A 157 -5.38 12.20 18.68
CA LYS A 157 -6.27 11.59 17.67
C LYS A 157 -5.57 10.57 16.77
N ILE A 158 -4.37 10.12 17.14
CA ILE A 158 -3.58 9.19 16.32
C ILE A 158 -4.35 7.91 16.00
N LEU A 159 -5.07 7.36 16.99
CA LEU A 159 -5.90 6.16 16.78
C LEU A 159 -7.02 6.38 15.76
N GLU A 160 -7.61 7.58 15.70
CA GLU A 160 -8.61 7.94 14.68
C GLU A 160 -7.99 7.96 13.28
N VAL A 161 -6.75 8.45 13.15
CA VAL A 161 -6.00 8.43 11.89
C VAL A 161 -5.72 7.00 11.44
N LEU A 162 -5.27 6.13 12.35
CA LEU A 162 -5.00 4.72 12.05
C LEU A 162 -6.26 3.97 11.60
N LYS A 163 -7.43 4.31 12.16
CA LYS A 163 -8.72 3.71 11.77
C LYS A 163 -9.16 4.01 10.34
N ASN A 164 -8.57 5.04 9.70
CA ASN A 164 -8.83 5.37 8.30
C ASN A 164 -8.10 4.44 7.33
N TRP A 165 -7.07 3.70 7.78
CA TRP A 165 -6.41 2.72 6.94
C TRP A 165 -7.39 1.57 6.63
N PRO A 166 -7.56 1.19 5.35
CA PRO A 166 -8.60 0.24 4.94
C PRO A 166 -8.30 -1.19 5.41
N GLU A 167 -7.02 -1.54 5.53
CA GLU A 167 -6.57 -2.87 5.96
C GLU A 167 -6.55 -3.00 7.48
N LYS A 168 -7.08 -4.13 7.97
CA LYS A 168 -7.21 -4.39 9.41
C LYS A 168 -6.04 -5.19 9.99
N ASP A 169 -5.52 -6.13 9.22
CA ASP A 169 -4.50 -7.07 9.69
C ASP A 169 -3.09 -6.58 9.30
N ILE A 170 -2.63 -5.50 9.95
CA ILE A 170 -1.30 -4.92 9.70
C ILE A 170 -0.24 -5.72 10.45
N GLN A 171 0.74 -6.25 9.71
CA GLN A 171 1.82 -7.08 10.25
C GLN A 171 3.17 -6.34 10.33
N VAL A 172 3.40 -5.37 9.44
CA VAL A 172 4.68 -4.66 9.33
C VAL A 172 4.41 -3.16 9.13
N ILE A 173 5.05 -2.33 9.95
CA ILE A 173 5.04 -0.88 9.81
C ILE A 173 6.49 -0.43 9.59
N VAL A 174 6.71 0.37 8.55
CA VAL A 174 7.94 1.14 8.38
C VAL A 174 7.59 2.60 8.56
N VAL A 175 8.21 3.25 9.55
CA VAL A 175 7.94 4.63 9.93
C VAL A 175 9.21 5.47 9.85
N THR A 176 9.07 6.73 9.47
CA THR A 176 10.14 7.73 9.46
C THR A 176 9.56 9.10 9.80
N ASP A 177 10.34 9.93 10.49
CA ASP A 177 10.08 11.36 10.68
C ASP A 177 10.70 12.22 9.57
N GLY A 178 11.58 11.64 8.75
CA GLY A 178 12.26 12.30 7.64
C GLY A 178 13.52 13.07 8.01
N GLU A 179 13.97 13.05 9.28
CA GLU A 179 15.07 13.91 9.76
C GLU A 179 16.42 13.52 9.17
N ARG A 180 16.60 12.23 8.82
CA ARG A 180 17.86 11.74 8.24
C ARG A 180 17.62 10.75 7.11
N ILE A 181 17.26 11.28 5.94
CA ILE A 181 17.10 10.48 4.72
C ILE A 181 18.47 10.18 4.11
N LEU A 182 18.96 8.96 4.30
CA LEU A 182 20.23 8.47 3.76
C LEU A 182 21.40 9.42 4.14
N GLY A 183 22.09 9.98 3.14
CA GLY A 183 23.09 11.04 3.29
C GLY A 183 22.61 12.43 2.86
N LEU A 184 21.29 12.62 2.70
CA LEU A 184 20.67 13.83 2.17
C LEU A 184 20.20 14.80 3.27
N GLY A 185 20.22 14.38 4.53
CA GLY A 185 19.80 15.17 5.68
C GLY A 185 18.29 15.14 5.89
N ASP A 186 17.77 16.23 6.42
CA ASP A 186 16.36 16.39 6.78
C ASP A 186 15.52 16.75 5.54
N LEU A 187 14.58 15.86 5.20
CA LEU A 187 13.59 16.07 4.15
C LEU A 187 12.15 16.09 4.71
N GLY A 188 11.98 16.01 6.04
CA GLY A 188 10.71 15.98 6.74
C GLY A 188 9.68 15.03 6.12
N CYS A 189 8.46 15.53 5.92
CA CYS A 189 7.35 14.74 5.36
C CYS A 189 7.63 14.15 3.95
N GLN A 190 8.58 14.72 3.20
CA GLN A 190 8.98 14.20 1.89
C GLN A 190 9.77 12.89 1.98
N GLY A 191 10.20 12.50 3.19
CA GLY A 191 10.82 11.21 3.48
C GLY A 191 9.92 9.98 3.26
N MET A 192 8.62 10.16 2.97
CA MET A 192 7.67 9.05 2.75
C MET A 192 8.09 8.07 1.65
N GLY A 193 8.91 8.49 0.69
CA GLY A 193 9.44 7.58 -0.32
C GLY A 193 10.25 6.40 0.27
N ILE A 194 10.90 6.59 1.44
CA ILE A 194 11.69 5.54 2.10
C ILE A 194 10.84 4.39 2.64
N PRO A 195 9.82 4.60 3.50
CA PRO A 195 8.99 3.51 3.98
C PRO A 195 8.24 2.79 2.85
N VAL A 196 7.73 3.53 1.85
CA VAL A 196 7.08 2.94 0.67
C VAL A 196 8.04 2.01 -0.08
N GLY A 197 9.25 2.49 -0.40
CA GLY A 197 10.27 1.67 -1.06
C GLY A 197 10.68 0.46 -0.23
N LYS A 198 10.84 0.63 1.09
CA LYS A 198 11.26 -0.46 1.98
C LYS A 198 10.19 -1.55 2.11
N LEU A 199 8.90 -1.18 2.19
CA LEU A 199 7.79 -2.14 2.15
C LEU A 199 7.71 -2.87 0.81
N ALA A 200 7.96 -2.19 -0.31
CA ALA A 200 8.05 -2.85 -1.61
C ALA A 200 9.16 -3.93 -1.63
N LEU A 201 10.31 -3.69 -0.97
CA LEU A 201 11.37 -4.68 -0.83
C LEU A 201 11.01 -5.83 0.11
N TYR A 202 10.31 -5.56 1.22
CA TYR A 202 9.79 -6.60 2.11
C TYR A 202 8.89 -7.59 1.37
N THR A 203 8.05 -7.09 0.47
CA THR A 203 7.24 -7.95 -0.39
C THR A 203 8.05 -8.67 -1.44
N ALA A 204 8.83 -7.94 -2.25
CA ALA A 204 9.54 -8.53 -3.39
C ALA A 204 10.63 -9.52 -2.98
N LEU A 205 11.35 -9.24 -1.90
CA LEU A 205 12.50 -10.03 -1.45
C LEU A 205 12.18 -10.93 -0.25
N GLY A 206 11.25 -10.49 0.62
CA GLY A 206 10.87 -11.20 1.83
C GLY A 206 9.58 -12.00 1.73
N GLY A 207 8.84 -11.90 0.62
CA GLY A 207 7.58 -12.62 0.41
C GLY A 207 6.44 -12.16 1.32
N LEU A 208 6.56 -10.99 1.95
CA LEU A 208 5.50 -10.41 2.76
C LEU A 208 4.35 -9.95 1.87
N ARG A 209 3.12 -10.34 2.22
CA ARG A 209 1.94 -10.01 1.42
C ARG A 209 1.68 -8.50 1.49
N PRO A 210 1.59 -7.82 0.34
CA PRO A 210 1.05 -6.48 0.30
C PRO A 210 -0.48 -6.59 0.39
N SER A 211 -1.10 -5.74 1.20
CA SER A 211 -2.57 -5.68 1.29
C SER A 211 -3.13 -4.26 1.23
N ALA A 212 -2.28 -3.22 1.31
CA ALA A 212 -2.58 -1.83 0.97
C ALA A 212 -1.29 -1.01 0.81
#